data_AF-A0A382EZG9-F1
#
_entry.id   AF-A0A382EZG9-F1
#
_cell.length_a   1.000
_cell.length_b   1.000
_cell.length_c   1.000
_cell.angle_alpha   90.00
_cell.angle_beta   90.00
_cell.angle_gamma   90.00
#
_symmetry.space_group_name_H-M   'P 1'
#
loop_
_entity.id
_entity.type
_entity.pdbx_description
1 polymer ?
#
loop_
_entity_poly.entity_id
_entity_poly.type
_entity_poly.pdbx_seq_one_letter_code
_entity_poly.pdbx_strand_id
1 'polypeptide(L)' 'MQSENKNKYDFLIHLLSEGDAMVCLDARNPNVDVPNTHKDNSALSLVFNLNFRRPFDVTEDGIFATLAFGGRPHK' A
#
# COMPACT_ATOMS: atom_id res chain seq x y z
N MET A 1 3.22 -17.55 -19.87
CA MET A 1 3.55 -16.27 -19.21
C MET A 1 2.84 -16.27 -17.86
N GLN A 2 3.51 -16.78 -16.84
CA GLN A 2 3.05 -16.78 -15.46
C GLN A 2 4.29 -16.48 -14.62
N SER A 3 4.12 -15.76 -13.50
CA SER A 3 5.10 -15.61 -12.40
C SER A 3 5.96 -14.34 -12.36
N GLU A 4 5.41 -13.14 -12.57
CA GLU A 4 6.04 -11.92 -12.02
C GLU A 4 5.35 -11.42 -10.74
N ASN A 5 4.04 -11.68 -10.57
CA ASN A 5 3.28 -11.16 -9.42
C ASN A 5 3.50 -11.89 -8.09
N LYS A 6 3.92 -13.18 -8.10
CA LYS A 6 4.28 -13.89 -6.85
C LYS A 6 5.40 -13.18 -6.08
N ASN A 7 6.36 -12.58 -6.80
CA ASN A 7 7.52 -11.96 -6.17
C ASN A 7 7.14 -10.74 -5.31
N LYS A 8 6.27 -9.85 -5.78
CA LYS A 8 5.97 -8.60 -5.06
C LYS A 8 5.15 -8.83 -3.79
N TYR A 9 4.18 -9.73 -3.84
CA TYR A 9 3.40 -10.11 -2.66
C TYR A 9 4.29 -10.79 -1.61
N ASP A 10 5.00 -11.84 -2.03
CA ASP A 10 5.88 -12.60 -1.13
C ASP A 10 6.95 -11.68 -0.53
N PHE A 11 7.48 -10.73 -1.31
CA PHE A 11 8.43 -9.74 -0.84
C PHE A 11 7.82 -8.74 0.16
N LEU A 12 6.62 -8.22 -0.10
CA LEU A 12 5.95 -7.32 0.84
C LEU A 12 5.63 -8.03 2.16
N ILE A 13 5.14 -9.26 2.10
CA ILE A 13 4.87 -10.08 3.30
C ILE A 13 6.17 -10.38 4.05
N HIS A 14 7.25 -10.70 3.34
CA HIS A 14 8.55 -10.91 3.94
C HIS A 14 9.03 -9.65 4.68
N LEU A 15 8.99 -8.47 4.05
CA LEU A 15 9.34 -7.20 4.69
C LEU A 15 8.48 -6.93 5.93
N LEU A 16 7.19 -7.20 5.83
CA LEU A 16 6.25 -7.02 6.93
C LEU A 16 6.44 -7.99 8.09
N SER A 17 6.99 -9.17 7.81
CA SER A 17 7.39 -10.14 8.84
C SER A 17 8.63 -9.70 9.63
N GLU A 18 9.47 -8.85 9.03
CA GLU A 18 10.67 -8.29 9.67
C GLU A 18 10.39 -6.97 10.41
N GLY A 19 9.30 -6.27 10.06
CA GLY A 19 8.89 -5.02 10.69
C GLY A 19 7.91 -4.21 9.84
N ASP A 20 7.98 -2.89 9.95
CA ASP A 20 7.14 -2.00 9.15
C ASP A 20 7.70 -1.88 7.72
N ALA A 21 6.82 -1.93 6.72
CA ALA A 21 7.21 -1.79 5.32
C ALA A 21 6.74 -0.45 4.76
N MET A 22 7.63 0.28 4.10
CA MET A 22 7.28 1.50 3.37
C MET A 22 7.09 1.20 1.88
N VAL A 23 5.94 1.57 1.34
CA VAL A 23 5.63 1.46 -0.09
C VAL A 23 5.55 2.87 -0.68
N CYS A 24 6.37 3.13 -1.70
CA CYS A 24 6.31 4.38 -2.47
C CYS A 24 5.52 4.16 -3.76
N LEU A 25 4.58 5.05 -4.05
CA LEU A 25 3.74 4.99 -5.24
C LEU A 25 3.54 6.37 -5.88
N ASP A 26 3.15 6.37 -7.15
CA ASP A 26 2.71 7.58 -7.86
C ASP A 26 1.20 7.76 -7.69
N ALA A 27 0.79 8.75 -6.88
CA ALA A 27 -0.62 9.01 -6.59
C ALA A 27 -1.38 9.69 -7.73
N ARG A 28 -0.67 10.16 -8.76
CA ARG A 28 -1.28 10.74 -9.97
C ARG A 28 -1.88 9.69 -10.88
N ASN A 29 -1.54 8.41 -10.66
CA ASN A 29 -2.13 7.32 -11.41
C ASN A 29 -3.65 7.26 -11.12
N PRO A 30 -4.52 7.27 -12.15
CA PRO A 30 -5.97 7.31 -11.97
C PRO A 30 -6.52 6.09 -11.20
N ASN A 31 -5.78 4.97 -11.20
CA ASN A 31 -6.17 3.75 -10.50
C ASN A 31 -5.72 3.71 -9.03
N VAL A 32 -4.94 4.69 -8.56
CA VAL A 32 -4.54 4.79 -7.15
C VAL A 32 -5.61 5.57 -6.41
N ASP A 33 -6.24 4.96 -5.40
CA ASP A 33 -7.19 5.65 -4.53
C ASP A 33 -6.53 6.10 -3.22
N VAL A 34 -6.52 7.42 -3.00
CA VAL A 34 -5.95 8.11 -1.84
C VAL A 34 -6.71 9.43 -1.65
N PRO A 35 -6.63 10.09 -0.47
CA PRO A 35 -7.29 11.37 -0.28
C PRO A 35 -6.86 12.40 -1.34
N ASN A 36 -7.79 13.26 -1.78
CA ASN A 36 -7.55 14.28 -2.81
C ASN A 36 -6.32 15.16 -2.53
N THR A 37 -6.01 15.40 -1.26
CA THR A 37 -4.82 16.17 -0.83
C THR A 37 -3.48 15.54 -1.25
N HIS A 38 -3.47 14.26 -1.62
CA HIS A 38 -2.28 13.52 -2.04
C HIS A 38 -2.27 13.16 -3.53
N LYS A 39 -3.33 13.44 -4.29
CA LYS A 39 -3.46 13.00 -5.70
C LYS A 39 -2.40 13.60 -6.64
N ASP A 40 -1.84 14.76 -6.32
CA ASP A 40 -0.78 15.37 -7.11
C ASP A 40 0.64 14.88 -6.73
N ASN A 41 0.75 13.95 -5.78
CA ASN A 41 2.04 13.47 -5.27
C ASN A 41 2.61 12.33 -6.13
N SER A 42 3.72 12.60 -6.82
CA SER A 42 4.42 11.59 -7.65
C SER A 42 5.23 10.55 -6.87
N ALA A 43 5.43 10.75 -5.56
CA ALA A 43 6.21 9.89 -4.69
C ALA A 43 5.57 9.80 -3.30
N LEU A 44 4.31 9.36 -3.26
CA LEU A 44 3.61 9.16 -2.00
C LEU A 44 4.15 7.92 -1.28
N SER A 45 4.66 8.12 -0.07
CA SER A 45 5.11 7.03 0.80
C SER A 45 4.02 6.62 1.77
N LEU A 46 3.68 5.34 1.78
CA LEU A 46 2.71 4.72 2.67
C LEU A 46 3.43 3.73 3.59
N VAL A 47 3.13 3.76 4.88
CA VAL A 47 3.66 2.81 5.85
C VAL A 47 2.63 1.70 6.07
N PHE A 48 3.04 0.46 5.88
CA PHE A 48 2.28 -0.75 6.17
C PHE A 48 2.86 -1.43 7.41
N ASN A 49 1.99 -1.90 8.31
CA ASN A 49 2.37 -2.53 9.55
C ASN A 49 1.36 -3.65 9.88
N LEU A 50 1.84 -4.85 10.21
CA LEU A 50 0.98 -6.00 10.58
C LEU A 50 0.19 -5.78 11.88
N ASN A 51 0.62 -4.84 12.72
CA ASN A 51 -0.07 -4.46 13.96
C ASN A 51 -1.21 -3.47 13.74
N PHE A 52 -1.47 -3.01 12.51
CA PHE A 52 -2.64 -2.19 12.25
C PHE A 52 -3.92 -2.95 12.60
N ARG A 53 -4.84 -2.26 13.29
CA ARG A 53 -6.14 -2.82 13.70
C ARG A 53 -6.98 -3.35 12.54
N ARG A 54 -6.67 -2.92 11.31
CA ARG A 54 -7.35 -3.37 10.09
C ARG A 54 -6.33 -4.06 9.21
N PRO A 55 -6.59 -5.31 8.79
CA PRO A 55 -5.75 -5.98 7.82
C PRO A 55 -5.79 -5.22 6.48
N PHE A 56 -4.73 -5.37 5.70
CA PHE A 56 -4.70 -4.98 4.29
C PHE A 56 -4.72 -6.25 3.44
N ASP A 57 -5.32 -6.14 2.26
CA ASP A 57 -5.39 -7.21 1.28
C ASP A 57 -4.45 -6.91 0.13
N VAL A 58 -3.74 -7.93 -0.33
CA VAL A 58 -2.92 -7.85 -1.55
C VAL A 58 -3.45 -8.88 -2.53
N THR A 59 -3.92 -8.40 -3.67
CA THR A 59 -4.46 -9.22 -4.74
C THR A 59 -3.67 -9.00 -6.03
N GLU A 60 -4.03 -9.71 -7.10
CA GLU A 60 -3.46 -9.44 -8.42
C GLU A 60 -3.80 -8.03 -8.94
N ASP A 61 -4.89 -7.43 -8.45
CA ASP A 61 -5.37 -6.11 -8.85
C ASP A 61 -4.68 -4.97 -8.09
N GLY A 62 -4.15 -5.23 -6.88
CA GLY A 62 -3.45 -4.22 -6.10
C GLY A 62 -3.39 -4.47 -4.60
N ILE A 63 -3.01 -3.41 -3.87
CA ILE A 63 -2.96 -3.39 -2.41
C ILE A 63 -4.12 -2.55 -1.90
N PHE A 64 -4.93 -3.12 -1.01
CA PHE A 64 -6.10 -2.49 -0.41
C PHE A 64 -5.90 -2.39 1.09
N ALA A 65 -5.88 -1.18 1.63
CA ALA A 65 -5.61 -0.96 3.05
C ALA A 65 -6.41 0.22 3.58
N THR A 66 -6.82 0.14 4.84
CA THR A 66 -7.31 1.33 5.55
C THR A 66 -6.16 1.99 6.32
N LEU A 67 -5.66 3.12 5.81
CA LEU A 67 -4.56 3.89 6.42
C LEU A 67 -5.08 5.20 7.00
N ALA A 68 -4.36 5.76 7.99
CA ALA A 68 -4.69 7.06 8.56
C ALA A 68 -3.86 8.16 7.90
N PHE A 69 -4.52 9.12 7.27
CA PHE A 69 -3.93 10.33 6.69
C PHE A 69 -4.24 11.52 7.61
N GLY A 70 -3.22 12.05 8.30
CA GLY A 70 -3.42 13.12 9.29
C GLY A 70 -4.38 12.74 10.42
N GLY A 71 -4.41 11.47 10.82
CA GLY A 71 -5.32 10.94 11.84
C GLY A 71 -6.73 10.59 11.33
N ARG A 72 -7.03 10.82 10.04
CA ARG A 72 -8.31 10.43 9.43
C ARG A 72 -8.16 9.15 8.61
N PRO A 73 -8.96 8.10 8.87
CA PRO A 73 -8.89 6.88 8.08
C PRO A 73 -9.37 7.12 6.65
N HIS A 74 -8.69 6.51 5.69
CA HIS A 74 -9.07 6.40 4.29
C HIS A 74 -8.92 4.93 3.89
N LYS A 75 -9.89 4.40 3.16
CA LYS A 75 -9.94 3.01 2.72
C LYS A 75 -9.93 3.01 1.20
#